data_AF-A0A969PV33-F1
#
_entry.id   AF-A0A969PV33-F1
#
_cell.length_a   1.000
_cell.length_b   1.000
_cell.length_c   1.000
_cell.angle_alpha   90.00
_cell.angle_beta   90.00
_cell.angle_gamma   90.00
#
_symmetry.space_group_name_H-M   'P 1'
#
loop_
_entity.id
_entity.type
_entity.pdbx_description
1 polymer ?
#
loop_
_entity_poly.entity_id
_entity_poly.type
_entity_poly.pdbx_seq_one_letter_code
_entity_poly.pdbx_strand_id
1 'polypeptide(L)'
;MTRDRKSKDKIGRLGEQIVSQWLEMQDWETLHRRWHCRWGEIDVIACSQSSQTIAFVEIKTRGKGNWDGDGILSITSPKQTKLCSTAALFLSENPEFAEFACRFDVALVSHQPTPTDSDTKSMLDESKQSIIFNRPIILSGYQLTLHNYIESAFDC
;
A
#
# COMPACT_ATOMS: atom_id res chain seq x y z
N MET A 1 -23.89 -5.19 -11.70
CA MET A 1 -22.44 -5.39 -11.89
C MET A 1 -21.57 -4.17 -11.51
N THR A 2 -22.09 -2.94 -11.40
CA THR A 2 -21.32 -1.71 -11.12
C THR A 2 -21.00 -1.43 -9.64
N ARG A 3 -21.79 -1.94 -8.68
CA ARG A 3 -21.59 -1.68 -7.24
C ARG A 3 -20.36 -2.40 -6.66
N ASP A 4 -20.08 -3.62 -7.09
CA ASP A 4 -18.97 -4.44 -6.57
C ASP A 4 -17.59 -3.86 -6.93
N ARG A 5 -17.43 -3.37 -8.17
CA ARG A 5 -16.19 -2.71 -8.62
C ARG A 5 -15.91 -1.41 -7.86
N LYS A 6 -16.93 -0.57 -7.64
CA LYS A 6 -16.78 0.66 -6.84
C LYS A 6 -16.40 0.36 -5.39
N SER A 7 -16.93 -0.72 -4.81
CA SER A 7 -16.58 -1.12 -3.44
C SER A 7 -15.13 -1.60 -3.34
N LYS A 8 -14.69 -2.45 -4.29
CA LYS A 8 -13.30 -2.94 -4.35
C LYS A 8 -12.29 -1.81 -4.53
N ASP A 9 -12.59 -0.86 -5.40
CA ASP A 9 -11.75 0.32 -5.63
C ASP A 9 -11.69 1.24 -4.39
N LYS A 10 -12.83 1.47 -3.71
CA LYS A 10 -12.83 2.18 -2.42
C LYS A 10 -11.93 1.48 -1.40
N ILE A 11 -12.04 0.16 -1.27
CA ILE A 11 -11.23 -0.64 -0.33
C ILE A 11 -9.74 -0.59 -0.68
N GLY A 12 -9.39 -0.66 -1.97
CA GLY A 12 -8.01 -0.50 -2.45
C GLY A 12 -7.41 0.83 -2.00
N ARG A 13 -8.14 1.93 -2.21
CA ARG A 13 -7.72 3.28 -1.77
C ARG A 13 -7.56 3.42 -0.27
N LEU A 14 -8.40 2.74 0.52
CA LEU A 14 -8.22 2.71 1.97
C LEU A 14 -6.94 1.95 2.35
N GLY A 15 -6.62 0.85 1.66
CA GLY A 15 -5.34 0.15 1.81
C GLY A 15 -4.13 1.04 1.51
N GLU A 16 -4.17 1.76 0.39
CA GLU A 16 -3.15 2.74 0.01
C GLU A 16 -2.98 3.83 1.08
N GLN A 17 -4.09 4.37 1.59
CA GLN A 17 -4.05 5.39 2.63
C GLN A 17 -3.37 4.90 3.91
N ILE A 18 -3.70 3.71 4.41
CA ILE A 18 -3.11 3.23 5.66
C ILE A 18 -1.63 2.85 5.49
N VAL A 19 -1.23 2.37 4.31
CA VAL A 19 0.18 2.03 4.05
C VAL A 19 1.02 3.30 3.93
N SER A 20 0.53 4.33 3.22
CA SER A 20 1.21 5.64 3.18
C SER A 20 1.35 6.28 4.56
N GLN A 21 0.29 6.26 5.37
CA GLN A 21 0.35 6.77 6.75
C GLN A 21 1.33 5.98 7.61
N TRP A 22 1.40 4.66 7.45
CA TRP A 22 2.37 3.84 8.17
C TRP A 22 3.81 4.15 7.75
N LEU A 23 4.05 4.33 6.45
CA LEU A 23 5.36 4.74 5.90
C LEU A 23 5.79 6.11 6.44
N GLU A 24 4.89 7.08 6.47
CA GLU A 24 5.13 8.40 7.07
C GLU A 24 5.54 8.31 8.54
N MET A 25 4.94 7.38 9.30
CA MET A 25 5.35 7.10 10.68
C MET A 25 6.72 6.40 10.79
N GLN A 26 7.24 5.83 9.71
CA GLN A 26 8.59 5.24 9.63
C GLN A 26 9.61 6.22 9.02
N ASP A 27 9.31 7.52 8.98
CA ASP A 27 10.14 8.57 8.38
C ASP A 27 10.36 8.43 6.86
N TRP A 28 9.40 7.81 6.16
CA TRP A 28 9.33 7.82 4.69
C TRP A 28 8.39 8.91 4.18
N GLU A 29 8.76 9.55 3.09
CA GLU A 29 7.91 10.51 2.38
C GLU A 29 7.15 9.80 1.26
N THR A 30 5.81 9.88 1.28
CA THR A 30 4.99 9.40 0.16
C THR A 30 5.09 10.37 -1.01
N LEU A 31 5.69 9.94 -2.12
CA LEU A 31 5.80 10.72 -3.35
C LEU A 31 4.52 10.65 -4.19
N HIS A 32 4.00 9.43 -4.38
CA HIS A 32 2.78 9.21 -5.17
C HIS A 32 1.95 8.05 -4.61
N ARG A 33 0.65 8.12 -4.85
CA ARG A 33 -0.29 6.99 -4.72
C ARG A 33 -0.96 6.74 -6.06
N ARG A 34 -1.08 5.48 -6.46
CA ARG A 34 -1.65 5.03 -7.74
C ARG A 34 -0.96 5.68 -8.95
N TRP A 35 0.37 5.67 -8.95
CA TRP A 35 1.12 6.18 -10.10
C TRP A 35 0.94 5.22 -11.27
N HIS A 36 0.49 5.73 -12.41
CA HIS A 36 0.14 4.91 -13.56
C HIS A 36 0.82 5.43 -14.82
N CYS A 37 1.33 4.51 -15.63
CA CYS A 37 1.89 4.78 -16.95
C CYS A 37 1.45 3.72 -17.97
N ARG A 38 1.96 3.80 -19.20
CA ARG A 38 1.58 2.85 -20.28
C ARG A 38 1.91 1.38 -19.95
N TRP A 39 2.83 1.13 -19.03
CA TRP A 39 3.32 -0.21 -18.68
C TRP A 39 2.59 -0.85 -17.50
N GLY A 40 2.02 -0.04 -16.62
CA GLY A 40 1.42 -0.53 -15.37
C GLY A 40 1.06 0.58 -14.38
N GLU A 41 0.74 0.15 -13.17
CA GLU A 41 0.41 0.97 -12.01
C GLU A 41 1.29 0.53 -10.84
N ILE A 42 1.71 1.49 -9.99
CA ILE A 42 2.34 1.26 -8.69
C ILE A 42 1.46 1.90 -7.63
N ASP A 43 1.08 1.13 -6.62
CA ASP A 43 0.09 1.55 -5.62
C ASP A 43 0.61 2.70 -4.76
N VAL A 44 1.85 2.60 -4.26
CA VAL A 44 2.52 3.68 -3.50
C VAL A 44 3.98 3.76 -3.93
N ILE A 45 4.47 4.99 -4.13
CA ILE A 45 5.89 5.30 -4.29
C ILE A 45 6.29 6.18 -3.11
N ALA A 46 7.32 5.77 -2.37
CA ALA A 46 7.82 6.50 -1.21
C ALA A 46 9.34 6.57 -1.23
N CYS A 47 9.92 7.60 -0.61
CA CYS A 47 11.37 7.70 -0.45
C CYS A 47 11.77 7.97 1.00
N SER A 48 12.97 7.53 1.35
CA SER A 48 13.62 7.83 2.62
C SER A 48 14.92 8.58 2.32
N GLN A 49 14.98 9.85 2.73
CA GLN A 49 16.16 10.69 2.56
C GLN A 49 17.33 10.21 3.43
N SER A 50 17.03 9.68 4.63
CA SER A 50 18.05 9.19 5.57
C SER A 50 18.76 7.93 5.07
N SER A 51 18.04 7.03 4.39
CA SER A 51 18.60 5.80 3.81
C SER A 51 18.92 5.91 2.32
N GLN A 52 18.65 7.07 1.69
CA GLN A 52 18.72 7.28 0.24
C GLN A 52 18.06 6.13 -0.54
N THR A 53 16.83 5.77 -0.16
CA THR A 53 16.10 4.64 -0.76
C THR A 53 14.76 5.10 -1.31
N ILE A 54 14.38 4.61 -2.49
CA ILE A 54 13.05 4.75 -3.08
C ILE A 54 12.37 3.39 -3.14
N ALA A 55 11.17 3.31 -2.58
CA ALA A 55 10.36 2.11 -2.49
C ALA A 55 9.15 2.21 -3.42
N PHE A 56 9.00 1.21 -4.28
CA PHE A 56 7.84 0.96 -5.11
C PHE A 56 7.00 -0.13 -4.46
N VAL A 57 5.90 0.26 -3.82
CA VAL A 57 5.12 -0.61 -2.95
C VAL A 57 3.86 -1.08 -3.67
N GLU A 58 3.69 -2.40 -3.75
CA GLU A 58 2.43 -3.04 -4.14
C GLU A 58 1.60 -3.38 -2.89
N ILE A 59 0.31 -3.07 -2.92
CA ILE A 59 -0.59 -3.24 -1.78
C ILE A 59 -1.63 -4.31 -2.08
N LYS A 60 -1.66 -5.33 -1.22
CA LYS A 60 -2.64 -6.40 -1.28
C LYS A 60 -3.70 -6.20 -0.22
N THR A 61 -4.81 -5.61 -0.63
CA THR A 61 -6.00 -5.51 0.19
C THR A 61 -6.91 -6.73 -0.03
N ARG A 62 -7.26 -7.44 1.04
CA ARG A 62 -8.06 -8.68 1.02
C ARG A 62 -9.13 -8.70 2.11
N GLY A 63 -10.24 -9.37 1.84
CA GLY A 63 -11.25 -9.64 2.88
C GLY A 63 -10.70 -10.59 3.94
N LYS A 64 -11.17 -10.46 5.18
CA LYS A 64 -10.78 -11.36 6.29
C LYS A 64 -10.99 -12.84 5.91
N GLY A 65 -9.95 -13.65 6.09
CA GLY A 65 -9.97 -15.10 5.83
C GLY A 65 -9.57 -15.53 4.41
N ASN A 66 -9.22 -14.59 3.52
CA ASN A 66 -8.79 -14.88 2.15
C ASN A 66 -7.28 -14.64 1.96
N TRP A 67 -6.47 -15.40 2.70
CA TRP A 67 -5.02 -15.29 2.71
C TRP A 67 -4.38 -16.40 1.87
N ASP A 68 -4.16 -16.12 0.59
CA ASP A 68 -3.36 -17.01 -0.25
C ASP A 68 -1.88 -16.61 -0.08
N GLY A 69 -1.13 -17.39 0.71
CA GLY A 69 0.34 -17.45 0.72
C GLY A 69 1.11 -16.13 0.85
N ASP A 70 0.91 -15.41 1.96
CA ASP A 70 1.73 -14.26 2.41
C ASP A 70 1.95 -13.13 1.38
N GLY A 71 1.12 -13.07 0.33
CA GLY A 71 1.15 -12.04 -0.71
C GLY A 71 2.34 -12.08 -1.67
N ILE A 72 3.50 -12.60 -1.28
CA ILE A 72 4.69 -12.76 -2.14
C ILE A 72 4.37 -13.64 -3.36
N LEU A 73 3.67 -14.76 -3.16
CA LEU A 73 3.31 -15.69 -4.25
C LEU A 73 2.46 -15.05 -5.35
N SER A 74 1.83 -13.91 -5.06
CA SER A 74 1.01 -13.17 -6.03
C SER A 74 1.81 -12.21 -6.90
N ILE A 75 3.10 -11.99 -6.61
CA ILE A 75 4.02 -11.19 -7.43
C ILE A 75 4.74 -12.09 -8.43
N THR A 76 3.95 -12.62 -9.37
CA THR A 76 4.44 -13.47 -10.46
C THR A 76 5.49 -12.75 -11.32
N SER A 77 6.38 -13.49 -12.00
CA SER A 77 7.41 -12.90 -12.87
C SER A 77 6.86 -11.90 -13.92
N PRO A 78 5.72 -12.15 -14.60
CA PRO A 78 5.13 -11.15 -15.50
C PRO A 78 4.71 -9.86 -14.80
N LYS A 79 4.29 -9.94 -13.54
CA LYS A 79 3.95 -8.76 -12.72
C LYS A 79 5.22 -8.02 -12.30
N GLN A 80 6.27 -8.72 -11.92
CA GLN A 80 7.59 -8.12 -11.63
C GLN A 80 8.09 -7.32 -12.84
N THR A 81 8.11 -7.91 -14.04
CA THR A 81 8.56 -7.22 -15.26
C THR A 81 7.79 -5.91 -15.53
N LYS A 82 6.48 -5.91 -15.30
CA LYS A 82 5.66 -4.69 -15.43
C LYS A 82 6.01 -3.65 -14.37
N LEU A 83 6.18 -4.07 -13.12
CA LEU A 83 6.57 -3.18 -12.02
C LEU A 83 7.96 -2.58 -12.28
N CYS A 84 8.95 -3.38 -12.70
CA CYS A 84 10.28 -2.90 -13.07
C CYS A 84 10.20 -1.86 -14.19
N SER A 85 9.44 -2.13 -15.25
CA SER A 85 9.29 -1.20 -16.39
C SER A 85 8.58 0.09 -16.00
N THR A 86 7.62 0.00 -15.06
CA THR A 86 6.85 1.13 -14.53
C THR A 86 7.76 2.00 -13.66
N ALA A 87 8.52 1.39 -12.74
CA ALA A 87 9.50 2.07 -11.90
C ALA A 87 10.63 2.72 -12.71
N ALA A 88 11.16 2.04 -13.73
CA ALA A 88 12.20 2.60 -14.59
C ALA A 88 11.74 3.89 -15.30
N LEU A 89 10.47 3.93 -15.76
CA LEU A 89 9.92 5.16 -16.33
C LEU A 89 9.78 6.25 -15.27
N PHE A 90 9.28 5.93 -14.08
CA PHE A 90 9.19 6.88 -12.97
C PHE A 90 10.57 7.50 -12.66
N LEU A 91 11.61 6.68 -12.51
CA LEU A 91 12.97 7.15 -12.23
C LEU A 91 13.53 8.02 -13.36
N SER A 92 13.22 7.70 -14.62
CA SER A 92 13.65 8.53 -15.76
C SER A 92 13.00 9.92 -15.78
N GLU A 93 11.82 10.07 -15.18
CA GLU A 93 11.09 11.34 -15.06
C GLU A 93 11.49 12.12 -13.80
N ASN A 94 12.19 11.49 -12.83
CA ASN A 94 12.55 12.07 -11.53
C ASN A 94 14.04 11.84 -11.23
N PRO A 95 14.94 12.59 -11.90
CA PRO A 95 16.40 12.40 -11.81
C PRO A 95 16.99 12.68 -10.42
N GLU A 96 16.26 13.35 -9.52
CA GLU A 96 16.63 13.53 -8.12
C GLU A 96 16.77 12.22 -7.34
N PHE A 97 16.15 11.12 -7.82
CA PHE A 97 16.25 9.79 -7.22
C PHE A 97 17.24 8.88 -7.97
N ALA A 98 18.04 9.39 -8.91
CA ALA A 98 18.93 8.57 -9.74
C ALA A 98 19.97 7.78 -8.91
N GLU A 99 20.42 8.35 -7.79
CA GLU A 99 21.40 7.73 -6.88
C GLU A 99 20.75 6.98 -5.71
N PHE A 100 19.42 6.94 -5.63
CA PHE A 100 18.71 6.26 -4.55
C PHE A 100 18.71 4.74 -4.81
N ALA A 101 18.89 3.96 -3.75
CA ALA A 101 18.66 2.52 -3.80
C ALA A 101 17.19 2.25 -4.15
N CYS A 102 16.95 1.40 -5.14
CA CYS A 102 15.61 1.03 -5.60
C CYS A 102 15.14 -0.22 -4.85
N ARG A 103 13.91 -0.18 -4.31
CA ARG A 103 13.30 -1.30 -3.59
C ARG A 103 11.89 -1.57 -4.11
N PHE A 104 11.52 -2.85 -4.23
CA PHE A 104 10.16 -3.26 -4.54
C PHE A 104 9.55 -3.97 -3.34
N ASP A 105 8.52 -3.36 -2.76
CA ASP A 105 7.96 -3.80 -1.48
C ASP A 105 6.53 -4.31 -1.66
N VAL A 106 6.07 -5.10 -0.69
CA VAL A 106 4.69 -5.58 -0.63
C VAL A 106 4.08 -5.31 0.73
N ALA A 107 2.92 -4.65 0.77
CA ALA A 107 2.14 -4.46 1.99
C ALA A 107 0.87 -5.32 1.98
N LEU A 108 0.58 -5.97 3.10
CA LEU A 108 -0.59 -6.84 3.26
C LEU A 108 -1.63 -6.20 4.16
N VAL A 109 -2.80 -5.92 3.60
CA VAL A 109 -3.90 -5.26 4.32
C VAL A 109 -5.14 -6.14 4.31
N SER A 110 -5.74 -6.35 5.48
CA SER A 110 -7.08 -6.91 5.54
C SER A 110 -8.14 -5.84 5.74
N HIS A 111 -9.35 -6.12 5.26
CA HIS A 111 -10.53 -5.30 5.52
C HIS A 111 -11.73 -6.16 5.91
N GLN A 112 -12.59 -5.60 6.75
CA GLN A 112 -13.96 -6.06 6.97
C GLN A 112 -14.88 -4.86 7.23
N PRO A 113 -16.16 -4.90 6.87
CA PRO A 113 -17.11 -3.85 7.26
C PRO A 113 -17.14 -3.71 8.79
N THR A 114 -17.28 -2.48 9.28
CA THR A 114 -17.48 -2.26 10.72
C THR A 114 -18.83 -2.90 11.14
N PRO A 115 -18.88 -3.65 12.26
CA PRO A 115 -20.15 -4.20 12.76
C PRO A 115 -21.18 -3.09 12.99
N THR A 116 -22.43 -3.35 12.62
CA THR A 116 -23.52 -2.36 12.63
C THR A 116 -24.01 -1.98 14.05
N ASP A 117 -23.61 -2.72 15.07
CA ASP A 117 -24.13 -2.61 16.46
C ASP A 117 -23.17 -1.97 17.47
N SER A 118 -22.24 -1.11 17.05
CA SER A 118 -21.48 -0.30 18.02
C SER A 118 -21.98 1.14 18.04
N ASP A 119 -22.90 1.40 18.97
CA ASP A 119 -23.09 2.70 19.63
C ASP A 119 -21.77 3.14 20.31
N THR A 120 -20.78 3.47 19.50
CA THR A 120 -19.57 4.10 19.99
C THR A 120 -19.30 5.29 19.10
N LYS A 121 -19.90 6.41 19.51
CA LYS A 121 -19.23 7.71 19.45
C LYS A 121 -17.83 7.55 20.06
N SER A 122 -16.86 7.18 19.25
CA SER A 122 -15.52 7.72 19.40
C SER A 122 -15.18 8.40 18.09
N MET A 123 -15.53 9.68 18.05
CA MET A 123 -14.80 10.65 17.25
C MET A 123 -13.34 10.59 17.72
N LEU A 124 -12.57 9.70 17.12
CA LEU A 124 -11.12 9.72 17.20
C LEU A 124 -10.68 10.24 15.84
N ASP A 125 -10.28 11.51 15.86
CA ASP A 125 -9.54 12.22 14.83
C ASP A 125 -8.76 11.23 13.93
N GLU A 126 -9.21 11.07 12.68
CA GLU A 126 -8.60 10.18 11.69
C GLU A 126 -7.12 10.52 11.46
N SER A 127 -6.65 11.69 11.91
CA SER A 127 -5.31 12.20 11.69
C SER A 127 -4.22 11.73 12.66
N LYS A 128 -4.53 10.93 13.70
CA LYS A 128 -3.52 10.55 14.74
C LYS A 128 -3.55 9.09 15.23
N GLN A 129 -4.22 8.17 14.55
CA GLN A 129 -4.13 6.76 14.95
C GLN A 129 -2.79 6.17 14.51
N SER A 130 -1.95 5.80 15.49
CA SER A 130 -0.73 5.05 15.21
C SER A 130 -1.08 3.73 14.53
N ILE A 131 -0.61 3.55 13.29
CA ILE A 131 -0.78 2.30 12.55
C ILE A 131 0.26 1.31 13.07
N ILE A 132 -0.22 0.25 13.68
CA ILE A 132 0.60 -0.81 14.28
C ILE A 132 0.20 -2.12 13.62
N PHE A 133 1.19 -2.94 13.28
CA PHE A 133 0.94 -4.25 12.68
C PHE A 133 -0.04 -5.08 13.51
N ASN A 134 -0.97 -5.74 12.83
CA ASN A 134 -2.01 -6.59 13.41
C ASN A 134 -2.98 -5.89 14.37
N ARG A 135 -2.93 -4.56 14.49
CA ARG A 135 -3.90 -3.78 15.25
C ARG A 135 -4.92 -3.16 14.29
N PRO A 136 -6.23 -3.42 14.48
CA PRO A 136 -7.24 -2.85 13.61
C PRO A 136 -7.44 -1.36 13.84
N ILE A 137 -7.70 -0.63 12.75
CA ILE A 137 -8.15 0.75 12.76
C ILE A 137 -9.49 0.86 12.02
N ILE A 138 -10.29 1.86 12.37
CA ILE A 138 -11.58 2.12 11.73
C ILE A 138 -11.42 3.32 10.81
N LEU A 139 -11.74 3.15 9.53
CA LEU A 139 -11.67 4.20 8.53
C LEU A 139 -12.80 4.04 7.52
N SER A 140 -13.57 5.11 7.28
CA SER A 140 -14.59 5.16 6.21
C SER A 140 -15.62 4.01 6.24
N GLY A 141 -15.97 3.51 7.43
CA GLY A 141 -16.92 2.41 7.66
C GLY A 141 -16.34 0.99 7.51
N TYR A 142 -15.01 0.88 7.46
CA TYR A 142 -14.29 -0.39 7.42
C TYR A 142 -13.33 -0.49 8.60
N GLN A 143 -13.18 -1.70 9.12
CA GLN A 143 -12.06 -2.09 9.95
C GLN A 143 -10.93 -2.58 9.02
N LEU A 144 -9.77 -1.92 9.08
CA LEU A 144 -8.58 -2.25 8.31
C LEU A 144 -7.47 -2.73 9.23
N THR A 145 -6.60 -3.60 8.76
CA THR A 145 -5.42 -4.04 9.52
C THR A 145 -4.24 -4.24 8.57
N LEU A 146 -3.15 -3.52 8.82
CA LEU A 146 -1.86 -3.79 8.19
C LEU A 146 -1.24 -5.01 8.88
N HIS A 147 -1.03 -6.09 8.15
CA HIS A 147 -0.54 -7.36 8.71
C HIS A 147 0.96 -7.52 8.55
N ASN A 148 1.49 -7.11 7.40
CA ASN A 148 2.88 -7.27 7.06
C ASN A 148 3.33 -6.20 6.06
N TYR A 149 4.62 -5.89 6.11
CA TYR A 149 5.32 -5.06 5.12
C TYR A 149 6.63 -5.78 4.78
N ILE A 150 6.72 -6.22 3.53
CA ILE A 150 7.79 -7.09 3.04
C ILE A 150 8.70 -6.19 2.21
N GLU A 151 9.84 -5.85 2.80
CA GLU A 151 10.88 -5.08 2.13
C GLU A 151 11.61 -5.94 1.10
N SER A 152 11.98 -5.35 -0.04
CA SER A 152 12.73 -6.05 -1.09
C SER A 152 12.09 -7.39 -1.47
N ALA A 153 10.77 -7.38 -1.69
CA ALA A 153 9.98 -8.57 -1.98
C ALA A 153 10.44 -9.27 -3.27
N PHE A 154 11.06 -8.54 -4.20
CA PHE A 154 11.74 -9.06 -5.38
C PHE A 154 12.72 -8.01 -5.93
N ASP A 155 13.61 -8.47 -6.81
CA ASP A 155 14.59 -7.61 -7.49
C ASP A 155 14.19 -7.32 -8.93
N CYS A 156 14.63 -6.15 -9.39
CA CYS A 156 14.80 -5.76 -10.78
C CYS A 156 16.30 -5.44 -10.98
#